data_AF-A0A9Q0UU32-F1
#
_entry.id   AF-A0A9Q0UU32-F1
#
_cell.length_a   1.000
_cell.length_b   1.000
_cell.length_c   1.000
_cell.angle_alpha   90.00
_cell.angle_beta   90.00
_cell.angle_gamma   90.00
#
_symmetry.space_group_name_H-M   'P 1'
#
loop_
_entity.id
_entity.type
_entity.pdbx_description
1 polymer ?
#
loop_
_entity_poly.entity_id
_entity_poly.type
_entity_poly.pdbx_seq_one_letter_code
_entity_poly.pdbx_strand_id
1 'polypeptide(L)'
;MDGSAPSTMVQAYMIDKSKGRMRIRSKVVLASAVVIVCIAVGTITVHYLEKLDWVDSFYLAVTSVTTVGYGDFAFTTLTGRCFAIIWLLVSTLAVARAFLYLTELRIDRRNRRIAKWVLQKKMTLGDLVAADLDNDGSIR
;
A
#
# COMPACT_ATOMS: atom_id res chain seq x y z
N MET A 1 45.24 -2.93 -15.69
CA MET A 1 44.26 -3.88 -15.15
C MET A 1 43.52 -3.18 -14.02
N ASP A 2 42.22 -3.01 -14.20
CA ASP A 2 41.39 -1.98 -13.56
C ASP A 2 40.89 -2.44 -12.17
N GLY A 3 41.28 -1.71 -11.12
CA GLY A 3 40.99 -2.00 -9.72
C GLY A 3 39.70 -1.37 -9.18
N SER A 4 38.78 -0.94 -10.05
CA SER A 4 37.59 -0.15 -9.69
C SER A 4 36.28 -0.96 -9.48
N ALA A 5 36.28 -2.28 -9.70
CA ALA A 5 35.08 -3.11 -9.69
C ALA A 5 34.33 -3.29 -8.34
N PRO A 6 34.98 -3.40 -7.15
CA PRO A 6 34.26 -3.75 -5.92
C PRO A 6 33.41 -2.59 -5.37
N SER A 7 33.82 -1.33 -5.59
CA SER A 7 33.06 -0.15 -5.16
C SER A 7 31.74 0.02 -5.92
N THR A 8 31.73 -0.32 -7.21
CA THR A 8 30.59 -0.11 -8.11
C THR A 8 29.42 -1.02 -7.75
N MET A 9 29.70 -2.28 -7.40
CA MET A 9 28.69 -3.27 -6.97
C MET A 9 28.03 -2.88 -5.64
N VAL A 10 28.83 -2.45 -4.65
CA VAL A 10 28.32 -2.01 -3.34
C VAL A 10 27.48 -0.74 -3.48
N GLN A 11 27.93 0.21 -4.32
CA GLN A 11 27.22 1.45 -4.57
C GLN A 11 25.90 1.21 -5.34
N ALA A 12 25.91 0.33 -6.34
CA ALA A 12 24.70 -0.09 -7.06
C ALA A 12 23.69 -0.75 -6.10
N TYR A 13 24.15 -1.64 -5.20
CA TYR A 13 23.31 -2.24 -4.17
C TYR A 13 22.72 -1.22 -3.20
N MET A 14 23.51 -0.24 -2.74
CA MET A 14 23.03 0.83 -1.86
C MET A 14 22.00 1.73 -2.55
N ILE A 15 22.22 2.07 -3.82
CA ILE A 15 21.30 2.86 -4.63
C ILE A 15 20.01 2.08 -4.87
N ASP A 16 20.07 0.81 -5.24
CA ASP A 16 18.90 -0.05 -5.48
C ASP A 16 18.05 -0.22 -4.20
N LYS A 17 18.70 -0.45 -3.06
CA LYS A 17 18.04 -0.54 -1.75
C LYS A 17 17.38 0.77 -1.31
N SER A 18 17.93 1.93 -1.69
CA SER A 18 17.30 3.24 -1.45
C SER A 18 16.12 3.49 -2.40
N LYS A 19 16.27 3.13 -3.69
CA LYS A 19 15.24 3.24 -4.73
C LYS A 19 14.01 2.38 -4.40
N GLY A 20 14.21 1.14 -3.97
CA GLY A 20 13.13 0.25 -3.55
C GLY A 20 12.32 0.83 -2.38
N ARG A 21 12.99 1.43 -1.39
CA ARG A 21 12.34 2.05 -0.22
C ARG A 21 11.50 3.27 -0.57
N MET A 22 11.95 4.08 -1.53
CA MET A 22 11.20 5.25 -2.00
C MET A 22 9.96 4.85 -2.79
N ARG A 23 10.06 3.82 -3.65
CA ARG A 23 8.93 3.33 -4.46
C ARG A 23 7.73 2.92 -3.61
N ILE A 24 7.95 2.17 -2.52
CA ILE A 24 6.83 1.68 -1.69
C ILE A 24 6.21 2.82 -0.87
N ARG A 25 7.02 3.76 -0.37
CA ARG A 25 6.51 4.96 0.31
C ARG A 25 5.67 5.83 -0.63
N SER A 26 6.15 6.07 -1.85
CA SER A 26 5.42 6.83 -2.86
C SER A 26 4.11 6.15 -3.26
N LYS A 27 4.06 4.81 -3.37
CA LYS A 27 2.80 4.07 -3.64
C LYS A 27 1.75 4.31 -2.56
N VAL A 28 2.13 4.29 -1.28
CA VAL A 28 1.18 4.50 -0.18
C VAL A 28 0.73 5.95 -0.06
N VAL A 29 1.64 6.91 -0.27
CA VAL A 29 1.27 8.33 -0.35
C VAL A 29 0.32 8.57 -1.52
N LEU A 30 0.60 7.99 -2.69
CA LEU A 30 -0.29 8.08 -3.85
C LEU A 30 -1.66 7.48 -3.56
N ALA A 31 -1.73 6.29 -2.97
CA ALA A 31 -2.99 5.63 -2.69
C ALA A 31 -3.82 6.35 -1.62
N SER A 32 -3.19 6.88 -0.57
CA SER A 32 -3.87 7.73 0.41
C SER A 32 -4.36 9.05 -0.21
N ALA A 33 -3.58 9.66 -1.11
CA ALA A 33 -4.01 10.83 -1.86
C ALA A 33 -5.23 10.52 -2.75
N VAL A 34 -5.27 9.36 -3.42
CA VAL A 34 -6.43 8.93 -4.21
C VAL A 34 -7.69 8.81 -3.35
N VAL A 35 -7.59 8.25 -2.14
CA VAL A 35 -8.75 8.16 -1.22
C VAL A 35 -9.25 9.55 -0.82
N ILE A 36 -8.34 10.48 -0.52
CA ILE A 36 -8.71 11.88 -0.20
C ILE A 36 -9.41 12.54 -1.38
N VAL A 37 -8.92 12.32 -2.60
CA VAL A 37 -9.55 12.84 -3.83
C VAL A 37 -10.93 12.23 -4.02
N CYS A 38 -11.11 10.91 -3.80
CA CYS A 38 -12.43 10.27 -3.87
C CYS A 38 -13.43 10.89 -2.90
N ILE A 39 -13.01 11.19 -1.67
CA ILE A 39 -13.84 11.88 -0.67
C ILE A 39 -14.20 13.28 -1.15
N ALA A 40 -13.21 14.08 -1.59
CA ALA A 40 -13.45 15.44 -2.06
C ALA A 40 -14.43 15.49 -3.25
N VAL A 41 -14.27 14.58 -4.23
CA VAL A 41 -15.19 14.44 -5.37
C VAL A 41 -16.58 14.05 -4.89
N GLY A 42 -16.69 13.12 -3.95
CA GLY A 42 -17.96 12.75 -3.32
C GLY A 42 -18.63 13.93 -2.65
N THR A 43 -17.92 14.67 -1.81
CA THR A 43 -18.43 15.85 -1.09
C THR A 43 -18.95 16.91 -2.05
N ILE A 44 -18.17 17.25 -3.08
CA ILE A 44 -18.58 18.23 -4.09
C ILE A 44 -19.85 17.75 -4.80
N THR A 45 -19.87 16.49 -5.24
CA THR A 45 -20.98 15.95 -6.02
C THR A 45 -22.28 15.88 -5.21
N VAL A 46 -22.19 15.45 -3.96
CA VAL A 46 -23.32 15.45 -3.01
C VAL A 46 -23.83 16.87 -2.77
N HIS A 47 -22.94 17.83 -2.52
CA HIS A 47 -23.32 19.21 -2.30
C HIS A 47 -24.09 19.80 -3.49
N TYR A 48 -23.64 19.52 -4.73
CA TYR A 48 -24.30 20.04 -5.93
C TYR A 48 -25.59 19.27 -6.30
N LEU A 49 -25.62 17.95 -6.17
CA LEU A 49 -26.78 17.12 -6.57
C LEU A 49 -27.88 17.09 -5.52
N GLU A 50 -27.50 16.93 -4.26
CA GLU A 50 -28.43 16.74 -3.13
C GLU A 50 -28.67 18.05 -2.35
N LYS A 51 -27.92 19.12 -2.65
CA LYS A 51 -28.02 20.43 -1.99
C LYS A 51 -27.86 20.35 -0.45
N LEU A 52 -27.14 19.34 0.03
CA LEU A 52 -26.79 19.20 1.44
C LEU A 52 -25.75 20.25 1.83
N ASP A 53 -25.68 20.61 3.12
CA ASP A 53 -24.63 21.49 3.62
C ASP A 53 -23.24 20.88 3.38
N TRP A 54 -22.19 21.70 3.37
CA TRP A 54 -20.82 21.23 3.16
C TRP A 54 -20.41 20.18 4.20
N VAL A 55 -20.80 20.37 5.46
CA VAL A 55 -20.46 19.45 6.54
C VAL A 55 -21.18 18.11 6.36
N ASP A 56 -22.48 18.14 6.07
CA ASP A 56 -23.30 16.94 5.85
C ASP A 56 -22.85 16.19 4.59
N SER A 57 -22.48 16.92 3.53
CA SER A 57 -21.94 16.36 2.29
C SER A 57 -20.59 15.68 2.51
N PHE A 58 -19.73 16.29 3.34
CA PHE A 58 -18.46 15.70 3.72
C PHE A 58 -18.66 14.44 4.57
N TYR A 59 -19.56 14.50 5.54
CA TYR A 59 -19.92 13.37 6.39
C TYR A 59 -20.47 12.20 5.57
N LEU A 60 -21.42 12.45 4.66
CA LEU A 60 -21.97 11.43 3.77
C LEU A 60 -20.87 10.83 2.88
N ALA A 61 -20.00 11.67 2.31
CA ALA A 61 -18.92 11.19 1.45
C ALA A 61 -17.91 10.31 2.20
N VAL A 62 -17.46 10.75 3.39
CA VAL A 62 -16.52 9.99 4.22
C VAL A 62 -17.14 8.66 4.64
N THR A 63 -18.32 8.68 5.25
CA THR A 63 -18.99 7.46 5.75
C THR A 63 -19.29 6.46 4.65
N SER A 64 -19.57 6.93 3.43
CA SER A 64 -19.76 6.11 2.24
C SER A 64 -18.45 5.48 1.74
N VAL A 65 -17.38 6.27 1.58
CA VAL A 65 -16.07 5.78 1.11
C VAL A 65 -15.42 4.83 2.13
N THR A 66 -15.58 5.09 3.42
CA THR A 66 -15.10 4.20 4.48
C THR A 66 -16.02 3.01 4.74
N THR A 67 -17.10 2.87 3.97
CA THR A 67 -18.09 1.78 4.09
C THR A 67 -18.72 1.67 5.49
N VAL A 68 -18.79 2.78 6.24
CA VAL A 68 -19.45 2.84 7.55
C VAL A 68 -20.96 2.94 7.36
N GLY A 69 -21.41 3.88 6.52
CA GLY A 69 -22.79 3.96 6.02
C GLY A 69 -23.88 3.96 7.09
N TYR A 70 -23.86 4.92 8.03
CA TYR A 70 -24.87 5.00 9.10
C TYR A 70 -26.32 5.15 8.59
N GLY A 71 -26.49 5.76 7.42
CA GLY A 71 -27.80 5.91 6.76
C GLY A 71 -28.57 7.17 7.14
N ASP A 72 -28.00 8.03 7.98
CA ASP A 72 -28.59 9.30 8.42
C ASP A 72 -28.83 10.27 7.24
N PHE A 73 -27.91 10.25 6.27
CA PHE A 73 -28.00 10.96 5.01
C PHE A 73 -27.85 9.98 3.85
N ALA A 74 -28.54 10.25 2.74
CA ALA A 74 -28.53 9.38 1.58
C ALA A 74 -28.76 10.16 0.28
N PHE A 75 -28.35 9.57 -0.85
CA PHE A 75 -28.64 10.11 -2.18
C PHE A 75 -30.14 9.95 -2.48
N THR A 76 -30.87 11.06 -2.51
CA THR A 76 -32.32 11.09 -2.75
C THR A 76 -32.64 11.29 -4.24
N THR A 77 -31.79 12.02 -4.95
CA THR A 77 -32.01 12.33 -6.38
C THR A 77 -31.69 11.12 -7.27
N LEU A 78 -32.42 10.99 -8.38
CA LEU A 78 -32.17 9.91 -9.36
C LEU A 78 -30.73 9.98 -9.89
N THR A 79 -30.28 11.17 -10.26
CA THR A 79 -28.92 11.41 -10.76
C THR A 79 -27.86 11.14 -9.69
N GLY A 80 -28.11 11.56 -8.45
CA GLY A 80 -27.24 11.30 -7.30
C GLY A 80 -27.08 9.81 -7.02
N ARG A 81 -28.16 9.02 -7.12
CA ARG A 81 -28.12 7.56 -6.96
C ARG A 81 -27.32 6.87 -8.06
N CYS A 82 -27.54 7.23 -9.32
CA CYS A 82 -26.77 6.68 -10.45
C CYS A 82 -25.28 6.98 -10.29
N PHE A 83 -24.94 8.21 -9.91
CA PHE A 83 -23.57 8.60 -9.60
C PHE A 83 -23.01 7.79 -8.43
N ALA A 84 -23.76 7.69 -7.33
CA ALA A 84 -23.34 7.01 -6.12
C ALA A 84 -22.97 5.55 -6.38
N ILE A 85 -23.75 4.83 -7.20
CA ILE A 85 -23.44 3.43 -7.55
C ILE A 85 -22.05 3.31 -8.18
N ILE A 86 -21.77 4.11 -9.20
CA ILE A 86 -20.49 4.06 -9.93
C ILE A 86 -19.36 4.56 -9.02
N TRP A 87 -19.57 5.68 -8.34
CA TRP A 87 -18.58 6.31 -7.49
C TRP A 87 -18.21 5.45 -6.28
N LEU A 88 -19.18 4.79 -5.65
CA LEU A 88 -18.92 3.89 -4.52
C LEU A 88 -18.12 2.66 -4.94
N LEU A 89 -18.40 2.08 -6.11
CA LEU A 89 -17.61 0.96 -6.64
C LEU A 89 -16.15 1.37 -6.84
N VAL A 90 -15.92 2.52 -7.48
CA VAL A 90 -14.56 3.05 -7.71
C VAL A 90 -13.86 3.38 -6.39
N SER A 91 -14.56 4.04 -5.46
CA SER A 91 -14.01 4.44 -4.17
C SER A 91 -13.64 3.24 -3.31
N THR A 92 -14.48 2.19 -3.29
CA THR A 92 -14.19 0.95 -2.56
C THR A 92 -12.95 0.26 -3.11
N LEU A 93 -12.79 0.20 -4.43
CA LEU A 93 -11.57 -0.33 -5.06
C LEU A 93 -10.34 0.49 -4.69
N ALA A 94 -10.45 1.83 -4.67
CA ALA A 94 -9.35 2.71 -4.29
C ALA A 94 -8.91 2.48 -2.83
N VAL A 95 -9.87 2.36 -1.90
CA VAL A 95 -9.60 2.04 -0.49
C VAL A 95 -8.95 0.65 -0.35
N ALA A 96 -9.46 -0.35 -1.06
CA ALA A 96 -8.87 -1.70 -1.07
C ALA A 96 -7.41 -1.68 -1.55
N ARG A 97 -7.10 -0.94 -2.63
CA ARG A 97 -5.73 -0.76 -3.12
C ARG A 97 -4.85 -0.04 -2.12
N ALA A 98 -5.35 0.99 -1.45
CA ALA A 98 -4.61 1.68 -0.38
C ALA A 98 -4.24 0.72 0.75
N PHE A 99 -5.16 -0.16 1.14
CA PHE A 99 -4.92 -1.21 2.13
C PHE A 99 -3.84 -2.21 1.66
N LEU A 100 -3.90 -2.66 0.41
CA LEU A 100 -2.89 -3.57 -0.14
C LEU A 100 -1.48 -2.96 -0.07
N TYR A 101 -1.31 -1.69 -0.49
CA TYR A 101 -0.01 -1.03 -0.42
C TYR A 101 0.46 -0.77 1.01
N LEU A 102 -0.44 -0.49 1.95
CA LEU A 102 -0.12 -0.43 3.38
C LEU A 102 0.38 -1.77 3.91
N THR A 103 -0.26 -2.86 3.46
CA THR A 103 0.15 -4.23 3.82
C THR A 103 1.51 -4.56 3.23
N GLU A 104 1.78 -4.21 1.96
CA GLU A 104 3.11 -4.32 1.34
C GLU A 104 4.18 -3.58 2.17
N LEU A 105 3.90 -2.34 2.60
CA LEU A 105 4.82 -1.60 3.48
C LEU A 105 5.10 -2.32 4.80
N ARG A 106 4.07 -2.91 5.42
CA ARG A 106 4.19 -3.66 6.69
C ARG A 106 5.02 -4.92 6.50
N ILE A 107 4.72 -5.69 5.46
CA ILE A 107 5.41 -6.93 5.10
C ILE A 107 6.88 -6.65 4.81
N ASP A 108 7.18 -5.63 4.00
CA ASP A 108 8.56 -5.27 3.67
C ASP A 108 9.39 -4.86 4.88
N ARG A 109 8.78 -4.20 5.87
CA ARG A 109 9.46 -3.90 7.14
C ARG A 109 9.75 -5.18 7.93
N ARG A 110 8.82 -6.14 7.95
CA ARG A 110 8.97 -7.41 8.66
C ARG A 110 10.00 -8.32 7.99
N ASN A 111 9.91 -8.50 6.67
CA ASN A 111 10.85 -9.30 5.88
C ASN A 111 12.29 -8.81 6.07
N ARG A 112 12.51 -7.48 6.08
CA ARG A 112 13.85 -6.92 6.33
C ARG A 112 14.38 -7.16 7.74
N ARG A 113 13.52 -7.23 8.76
CA ARG A 113 13.94 -7.56 10.14
C ARG A 113 14.34 -9.03 10.24
N ILE A 114 13.55 -9.92 9.65
CA ILE A 114 13.84 -11.35 9.62
C ILE A 114 15.13 -11.61 8.84
N ALA A 115 15.29 -11.03 7.66
CA ALA A 115 16.51 -11.21 6.86
C ALA A 115 17.77 -10.74 7.61
N LYS A 116 17.72 -9.58 8.29
CA LYS A 116 18.87 -9.12 9.11
C LYS A 116 19.14 -10.03 10.30
N TRP A 117 18.08 -10.52 10.96
CA TRP A 117 18.22 -11.42 12.10
C TRP A 117 18.81 -12.77 11.68
N VAL A 118 18.37 -13.33 10.55
CA VAL A 118 18.94 -14.57 9.97
C VAL A 118 20.40 -14.37 9.59
N LEU A 119 20.76 -13.26 8.92
CA LEU A 119 22.13 -12.99 8.48
C LEU A 119 23.13 -12.77 9.63
N GLN A 120 22.66 -12.33 10.80
CA GLN A 120 23.51 -12.14 11.99
C GLN A 120 23.60 -13.38 12.87
N LYS A 121 22.81 -14.43 12.60
CA LYS A 121 22.92 -15.70 13.32
C LYS A 121 24.22 -16.38 12.88
N LYS A 122 25.06 -16.82 13.82
CA LYS A 122 26.20 -17.69 13.50
C LYS A 122 25.65 -18.96 12.87
N MET A 123 25.92 -19.18 11.58
CA MET A 123 25.58 -20.45 10.91
C MET A 123 26.30 -21.58 11.65
N THR A 124 25.53 -22.38 12.36
CA THR A 124 26.03 -23.59 13.03
C THR A 124 26.01 -24.71 12.00
N LEU A 125 26.95 -25.65 12.05
CA LEU A 125 27.04 -26.75 11.07
C LEU A 125 25.72 -27.55 10.93
N GLY A 126 24.92 -27.64 12.00
CA GLY A 126 23.58 -28.24 11.94
C GLY A 126 22.56 -27.47 11.09
N ASP A 127 22.65 -26.14 11.01
CA ASP A 127 21.81 -25.32 10.11
C ASP A 127 22.23 -25.50 8.64
N LEU A 128 23.50 -25.83 8.37
CA LEU A 128 24.01 -26.15 7.01
C LEU A 128 23.56 -27.55 6.56
N VAL A 129 23.67 -28.55 7.45
CA VAL A 129 23.18 -29.92 7.19
C VAL A 129 21.65 -29.97 7.06
N ALA A 130 20.91 -29.12 7.79
CA ALA A 130 19.45 -29.05 7.63
C ALA A 130 19.00 -28.31 6.35
N ALA A 131 19.89 -27.52 5.74
CA ALA A 131 19.66 -26.85 4.45
C ALA A 131 20.15 -27.69 3.25
N ASP A 132 21.02 -28.68 3.50
CA ASP A 132 21.44 -29.73 2.58
C ASP A 132 20.27 -30.73 2.36
N LEU A 133 19.30 -30.29 1.58
CA LEU A 133 18.09 -31.05 1.23
C LEU A 133 18.38 -32.20 0.27
N ASP A 134 19.52 -32.16 -0.42
CA ASP A 134 20.02 -33.15 -1.38
C ASP A 134 21.02 -34.16 -0.79
N ASN A 135 21.47 -33.96 0.46
CA ASN A 135 22.29 -34.88 1.25
C ASN A 135 23.51 -35.40 0.47
N ASP A 136 24.14 -34.53 -0.32
CA ASP A 136 25.26 -34.88 -1.18
C ASP A 136 26.62 -34.52 -0.56
N GLY A 137 26.62 -33.77 0.55
CA GLY A 137 27.82 -33.45 1.33
C GLY A 137 28.89 -32.66 0.56
N SER A 138 28.55 -32.01 -0.56
CA SER A 138 29.51 -31.38 -1.45
C SER A 138 29.24 -29.88 -1.63
N ILE A 139 30.22 -29.04 -1.29
CA ILE A 139 30.25 -27.63 -1.72
C ILE A 139 31.27 -27.54 -2.87
N ARG A 140 30.79 -27.34 -4.10
CA ARG A 140 31.63 -27.17 -5.29
C ARG A 140 31.17 -26.00 -6.14
#